data_AF-A0A533SID9-F1
#
_entry.id   AF-A0A533SID9-F1
#
_cell.length_a   1.000
_cell.length_b   1.000
_cell.length_c   1.000
_cell.angle_alpha   90.00
_cell.angle_beta   90.00
_cell.angle_gamma   90.00
#
_symmetry.space_group_name_H-M   'P 1'
#
loop_
_entity.id
_entity.type
_entity.pdbx_description
1 polymer ?
#
loop_
_entity_poly.entity_id
_entity_poly.type
_entity_poly.pdbx_seq_one_letter_code
_entity_poly.pdbx_strand_id
1 'polypeptide(L)'
;MGTWPKYPVMYLINTWVWLRELGKNKKTPVTLATVPKKEWDAIAALNVDAVWFMGVWERSPAGIAIANQNPGLLADFRRALPDYRPEDNAGSPYCVRQYVVDGHLGGLEGLAAARRQLAKRGIRLILDFVPNHVAPDHPWVLRHPEYFVQGNMEDVRNDPASFV
;
A
#
# COMPACT_ATOMS: atom_id res chain seq x y z
N MET A 1 20.79 14.53 8.25
CA MET A 1 20.14 13.55 9.15
C MET A 1 21.25 12.72 9.78
N GLY A 2 21.18 12.46 11.09
CA GLY A 2 22.16 11.60 11.77
C GLY A 2 22.03 10.13 11.38
N THR A 3 22.87 9.29 11.95
CA THR A 3 22.71 7.82 11.90
C THR A 3 21.46 7.39 12.67
N TRP A 4 20.98 6.17 12.43
CA TRP A 4 19.91 5.59 13.25
C TRP A 4 20.39 5.37 14.69
N PRO A 5 19.53 5.58 15.71
CA PRO A 5 19.86 5.15 17.06
C PRO A 5 19.97 3.62 17.12
N LYS A 6 20.60 3.11 18.18
CA LYS A 6 20.77 1.67 18.42
C LYS A 6 19.43 0.91 18.50
N TYR A 7 18.39 1.58 19.00
CA TYR A 7 17.05 1.03 19.16
C TYR A 7 16.03 1.97 18.51
N PRO A 8 15.81 1.88 17.19
CA PRO A 8 14.92 2.79 16.49
C PRO A 8 13.45 2.49 16.77
N VAL A 9 12.65 3.54 16.91
CA VAL A 9 11.19 3.46 17.00
C VAL A 9 10.58 3.81 15.64
N MET A 10 9.81 2.88 15.08
CA MET A 10 9.12 3.05 13.81
C MET A 10 7.61 3.08 14.02
N TYR A 11 6.95 4.06 13.41
CA TYR A 11 5.49 4.15 13.40
C TYR A 11 4.93 3.79 12.03
N LEU A 12 4.19 2.68 11.95
CA LEU A 12 3.54 2.22 10.74
C LEU A 12 2.19 2.91 10.57
N ILE A 13 1.96 3.50 9.41
CA ILE A 13 0.67 4.09 9.02
C ILE A 13 0.14 3.36 7.78
N ASN A 14 -1.09 2.84 7.86
CA ASN A 14 -1.83 2.44 6.66
C ASN A 14 -2.22 3.71 5.90
N THR A 15 -1.48 4.00 4.82
CA THR A 15 -1.52 5.32 4.17
C THR A 15 -2.90 5.65 3.61
N TRP A 16 -3.57 4.68 2.97
CA TRP A 16 -4.90 4.87 2.39
C TRP A 16 -5.95 5.15 3.46
N VAL A 17 -5.97 4.35 4.52
CA VAL A 17 -6.90 4.53 5.65
C VAL A 17 -6.67 5.88 6.31
N TRP A 18 -5.41 6.23 6.57
CA TRP A 18 -5.07 7.51 7.20
C TRP A 18 -5.53 8.71 6.38
N LEU A 19 -5.24 8.74 5.07
CA LEU A 19 -5.68 9.85 4.21
C LEU A 19 -7.20 9.91 4.05
N ARG A 20 -7.88 8.75 3.99
CA ARG A 20 -9.35 8.68 3.98
C ARG A 20 -9.95 9.31 5.24
N GLU A 21 -9.45 8.95 6.42
CA GLU A 21 -9.94 9.54 7.68
C GLU A 21 -9.65 11.04 7.78
N LEU A 22 -8.47 11.50 7.32
CA LEU A 22 -8.14 12.92 7.25
C LEU A 22 -9.00 13.70 6.24
N GLY A 23 -9.50 13.01 5.22
CA GLY A 23 -10.40 13.53 4.21
C GLY A 23 -11.87 13.52 4.64
N LYS A 24 -12.22 12.87 5.75
CA LYS A 24 -13.59 12.78 6.23
C LYS A 24 -14.16 14.19 6.43
N ASN A 25 -15.32 14.45 5.82
CA ASN A 25 -16.03 15.74 5.81
C ASN A 25 -15.35 16.88 5.01
N LYS A 26 -14.35 16.59 4.18
CA LYS A 26 -13.77 17.57 3.26
C LYS A 26 -14.40 17.44 1.87
N LYS A 27 -14.49 18.58 1.16
CA LYS A 27 -14.98 18.62 -0.22
C LYS A 27 -13.99 18.00 -1.21
N THR A 28 -12.71 18.01 -0.87
CA THR A 28 -11.63 17.48 -1.71
C THR A 28 -10.88 16.36 -0.98
N PRO A 29 -10.47 15.30 -1.70
CA PRO A 29 -9.63 14.25 -1.13
C PRO A 29 -8.32 14.81 -0.56
N VAL A 30 -7.87 14.23 0.55
CA VAL A 30 -6.55 14.51 1.11
C VAL A 30 -5.55 13.56 0.46
N THR A 31 -4.46 14.12 -0.05
CA THR A 31 -3.32 13.38 -0.59
C THR A 31 -2.12 13.58 0.32
N LEU A 32 -1.02 12.86 0.09
CA LEU A 32 0.24 13.07 0.81
C LEU A 32 0.76 14.52 0.70
N ALA A 33 0.38 15.26 -0.36
CA ALA A 33 0.72 16.66 -0.55
C ALA A 33 -0.09 17.62 0.32
N THR A 34 -1.33 17.26 0.67
CA THR A 34 -2.30 18.18 1.29
C THR A 34 -2.62 17.85 2.74
N VAL A 35 -1.92 16.88 3.34
CA VAL A 35 -2.00 16.59 4.78
C VAL A 35 -1.72 17.87 5.59
N PRO A 36 -2.65 18.30 6.46
CA PRO A 36 -2.50 19.52 7.26
C PRO A 36 -1.27 19.46 8.18
N LYS A 37 -0.64 20.62 8.43
CA LYS A 37 0.54 20.76 9.31
C LYS A 37 0.35 20.07 10.67
N LYS A 38 -0.84 20.21 11.27
CA LYS A 38 -1.16 19.64 12.60
C LYS A 38 -1.02 18.12 12.67
N GLU A 39 -1.28 17.41 11.57
CA GLU A 39 -1.18 15.95 11.53
C GLU A 39 0.29 15.49 11.54
N TRP A 40 1.15 16.22 10.80
CA TRP A 40 2.58 16.01 10.83
C TRP A 40 3.19 16.33 12.20
N ASP A 41 2.69 17.37 12.88
CA ASP A 41 3.11 17.72 14.23
C ASP A 41 2.69 16.65 15.25
N ALA A 42 1.47 16.09 15.10
CA ALA A 42 1.01 14.98 15.93
C ALA A 42 1.87 13.72 15.77
N ILE A 43 2.28 13.39 14.54
CA ILE A 43 3.23 12.30 14.28
C ILE A 43 4.58 12.58 14.99
N ALA A 44 5.08 13.81 14.92
CA ALA A 44 6.34 14.16 15.59
C ALA A 44 6.25 14.09 17.12
N ALA A 45 5.09 14.39 17.70
CA ALA A 45 4.87 14.28 19.14
C ALA A 45 4.99 12.83 19.66
N LEU A 46 4.93 11.82 18.79
CA LEU A 46 5.18 10.42 19.14
C LEU A 46 6.66 10.11 19.39
N ASN A 47 7.58 11.05 19.11
CA ASN A 47 9.03 10.86 19.25
C ASN A 47 9.57 9.63 18.51
N VAL A 48 9.05 9.38 17.30
CA VAL A 48 9.47 8.26 16.44
C VAL A 48 10.67 8.65 15.58
N ASP A 49 11.55 7.69 15.30
CA ASP A 49 12.69 7.89 14.40
C ASP A 49 12.29 7.85 12.92
N ALA A 50 11.21 7.13 12.62
CA ALA A 50 10.66 7.00 11.29
C ALA A 50 9.16 6.72 11.24
N VAL A 51 8.57 7.13 10.13
CA VAL A 51 7.26 6.66 9.70
C VAL A 51 7.45 5.67 8.57
N TRP A 52 6.75 4.54 8.67
CA TRP A 52 6.54 3.62 7.56
C TRP A 52 5.17 3.89 6.94
N PHE A 53 5.17 4.41 5.72
CA PHE A 53 3.95 4.50 4.93
C PHE A 53 3.68 3.18 4.22
N MET A 54 2.78 2.40 4.80
CA MET A 54 2.35 1.13 4.23
C MET A 54 1.41 1.39 3.04
N GLY A 55 1.66 0.71 1.91
CA GLY A 55 0.78 0.64 0.76
C GLY A 55 0.74 1.90 -0.10
N VAL A 56 1.91 2.51 -0.36
CA VAL A 56 2.02 3.70 -1.23
C VAL A 56 2.00 3.38 -2.73
N TRP A 57 2.30 2.13 -3.10
CA TRP A 57 2.42 1.71 -4.50
C TRP A 57 1.06 1.49 -5.15
N GLU A 58 1.04 1.59 -6.48
CA GLU A 58 -0.14 1.34 -7.30
C GLU A 58 -0.64 -0.10 -7.10
N ARG A 59 -1.90 -0.21 -6.67
CA ARG A 59 -2.54 -1.51 -6.40
C ARG A 59 -3.21 -2.07 -7.63
N SER A 60 -3.31 -3.39 -7.68
CA SER A 60 -3.89 -4.14 -8.80
C SER A 60 -5.43 -4.08 -8.86
N PRO A 61 -6.02 -3.53 -9.94
CA PRO A 61 -7.44 -3.71 -10.21
C PRO A 61 -7.83 -5.18 -10.39
N ALA A 62 -6.98 -6.00 -11.03
CA ALA A 62 -7.26 -7.43 -11.19
C ALA A 62 -7.29 -8.16 -9.84
N GLY A 63 -6.35 -7.84 -8.94
CA GLY A 63 -6.30 -8.38 -7.59
C GLY A 63 -7.51 -7.98 -6.75
N ILE A 64 -7.99 -6.74 -6.88
CA ILE A 64 -9.24 -6.28 -6.25
C ILE A 64 -10.44 -7.07 -6.78
N ALA A 65 -10.53 -7.27 -8.10
CA ALA A 65 -11.62 -8.03 -8.72
C ALA A 65 -11.65 -9.49 -8.24
N ILE A 66 -10.49 -10.14 -8.16
CA ILE A 66 -10.35 -11.50 -7.62
C ILE A 66 -10.80 -11.53 -6.15
N ALA A 67 -10.34 -10.58 -5.33
CA ALA A 67 -10.71 -10.51 -3.92
C ALA A 67 -12.22 -10.32 -3.74
N ASN A 68 -12.86 -9.51 -4.58
CA ASN A 68 -14.30 -9.28 -4.57
C ASN A 68 -15.14 -10.45 -5.07
N GLN A 69 -14.53 -11.48 -5.64
CA GLN A 69 -15.18 -12.74 -6.04
C GLN A 69 -14.91 -13.89 -5.08
N ASN A 70 -14.01 -13.71 -4.10
CA ASN A 70 -13.64 -14.74 -3.15
C ASN A 70 -14.63 -14.78 -1.96
N PRO A 71 -15.42 -15.87 -1.79
CA PRO A 71 -16.44 -15.92 -0.73
C PRO A 71 -15.88 -15.83 0.68
N GLY A 72 -14.68 -16.37 0.92
CA GLY A 72 -14.01 -16.32 2.22
C GLY A 72 -13.60 -14.90 2.59
N LEU A 73 -12.96 -14.19 1.65
CA LEU A 73 -12.60 -12.78 1.86
C LEU A 73 -13.83 -11.90 2.06
N LEU A 74 -14.89 -12.10 1.28
CA LEU A 74 -16.13 -11.36 1.45
C LEU A 74 -16.78 -11.60 2.82
N ALA A 75 -16.70 -12.82 3.35
CA ALA A 75 -17.18 -13.12 4.70
C ALA A 75 -16.35 -12.39 5.77
N ASP A 76 -15.03 -12.37 5.61
CA ASP A 76 -14.13 -11.63 6.50
C ASP A 76 -14.36 -10.11 6.44
N PHE A 77 -14.57 -9.57 5.25
CA PHE A 77 -14.86 -8.14 5.05
C PHE A 77 -16.16 -7.74 5.72
N ARG A 78 -17.25 -8.50 5.55
CA ARG A 78 -18.53 -8.24 6.23
C ARG A 78 -18.45 -8.42 7.74
N ARG A 79 -17.57 -9.30 8.23
CA ARG A 79 -17.32 -9.45 9.67
C ARG A 79 -16.60 -8.22 10.25
N ALA A 80 -15.64 -7.66 9.51
CA ALA A 80 -14.89 -6.47 9.92
C ALA A 80 -15.67 -5.16 9.73
N LEU A 81 -16.49 -5.08 8.68
CA LEU A 81 -17.28 -3.92 8.29
C LEU A 81 -18.70 -4.40 7.91
N PRO A 82 -19.67 -4.39 8.85
CA PRO A 82 -21.01 -4.93 8.61
C PRO A 82 -21.78 -4.30 7.44
N ASP A 83 -21.50 -3.05 7.11
CA ASP A 83 -22.09 -2.29 5.99
C ASP A 83 -21.18 -2.27 4.74
N TYR A 84 -20.25 -3.22 4.65
CA TYR A 84 -19.28 -3.34 3.54
C TYR A 84 -19.91 -3.24 2.16
N ARG A 85 -19.29 -2.42 1.31
CA ARG A 85 -19.56 -2.33 -0.12
C ARG A 85 -18.31 -2.68 -0.92
N PRO A 86 -18.44 -3.15 -2.18
CA PRO A 86 -17.28 -3.47 -3.01
C PRO A 86 -16.26 -2.33 -3.15
N GLU A 87 -16.72 -1.07 -3.08
CA GLU A 87 -15.87 0.12 -3.18
C GLU A 87 -14.99 0.34 -1.94
N ASP A 88 -15.33 -0.28 -0.80
CA ASP A 88 -14.51 -0.22 0.43
C ASP A 88 -13.24 -1.07 0.32
N ASN A 89 -13.21 -2.03 -0.61
CA ASN A 89 -12.03 -2.85 -0.85
C ASN A 89 -11.01 -2.14 -1.73
N ALA A 90 -10.09 -1.45 -1.05
CA ALA A 90 -8.91 -0.83 -1.67
C ALA A 90 -7.85 -1.84 -2.15
N GLY A 91 -8.07 -3.15 -2.03
CA GLY A 91 -7.09 -4.20 -2.36
C GLY A 91 -5.97 -4.35 -1.33
N SER A 92 -5.18 -5.41 -1.46
CA SER A 92 -3.99 -5.61 -0.64
C SER A 92 -2.91 -4.59 -0.99
N PRO A 93 -2.24 -3.95 0.00
CA PRO A 93 -1.09 -3.07 -0.25
C PRO A 93 0.11 -3.80 -0.87
N TYR A 94 0.12 -5.15 -0.83
CA TYR A 94 1.17 -5.99 -1.37
C TYR A 94 0.80 -6.64 -2.71
N CYS A 95 -0.43 -6.46 -3.19
CA CYS A 95 -0.80 -6.80 -4.58
C CYS A 95 -0.41 -5.64 -5.51
N VAL A 96 0.90 -5.41 -5.61
CA VAL A 96 1.49 -4.26 -6.31
C VAL A 96 1.41 -4.48 -7.82
N ARG A 97 0.71 -3.59 -8.51
CA ARG A 97 0.64 -3.57 -9.98
C ARG A 97 1.89 -2.95 -10.60
N GLN A 98 2.41 -1.89 -9.99
CA GLN A 98 3.68 -1.26 -10.35
C GLN A 98 4.28 -0.57 -9.12
N TYR A 99 5.62 -0.52 -9.04
CA TYR A 99 6.35 0.26 -8.05
C TYR A 99 6.37 1.77 -8.40
N VAL A 100 5.18 2.31 -8.65
CA VAL A 100 4.88 3.73 -8.85
C VAL A 100 3.93 4.15 -7.74
N VAL A 101 4.10 5.37 -7.22
CA VAL A 101 3.22 5.87 -6.16
C VAL A 101 1.81 6.04 -6.71
N ASP A 102 0.82 5.50 -6.01
CA ASP A 102 -0.57 5.54 -6.42
C ASP A 102 -1.06 6.99 -6.60
N GLY A 103 -1.75 7.25 -7.72
CA GLY A 103 -2.29 8.56 -8.05
C GLY A 103 -3.30 9.07 -7.02
N HIS A 104 -4.05 8.16 -6.37
CA HIS A 104 -4.97 8.48 -5.28
C HIS A 104 -4.27 9.16 -4.10
N LEU A 105 -2.98 8.84 -3.88
CA LEU A 105 -2.16 9.40 -2.81
C LEU A 105 -1.45 10.71 -3.21
N GLY A 106 -1.66 11.20 -4.43
CA GLY A 106 -0.98 12.36 -5.00
C GLY A 106 0.31 12.02 -5.76
N GLY A 107 0.56 10.74 -6.06
CA GLY A 107 1.69 10.29 -6.87
C GLY A 107 3.06 10.64 -6.29
N LEU A 108 4.07 10.63 -7.15
CA LEU A 108 5.47 10.86 -6.76
C LEU A 108 5.66 12.22 -6.07
N GLU A 109 4.98 13.26 -6.55
CA GLU A 109 5.05 14.61 -5.98
C GLU A 109 4.46 14.67 -4.57
N GLY A 110 3.33 14.00 -4.35
CA GLY A 110 2.71 13.87 -3.03
C GLY A 110 3.63 13.16 -2.04
N LEU A 111 4.23 12.05 -2.45
CA LEU A 111 5.20 11.34 -1.61
C LEU A 111 6.43 12.20 -1.31
N ALA A 112 6.94 12.94 -2.29
CA ALA A 112 8.06 13.86 -2.08
C ALA A 112 7.70 14.99 -1.10
N ALA A 113 6.47 15.51 -1.15
CA ALA A 113 5.97 16.50 -0.20
C ALA A 113 5.88 15.94 1.22
N ALA A 114 5.33 14.74 1.39
CA ALA A 114 5.29 14.05 2.68
C ALA A 114 6.69 13.80 3.25
N ARG A 115 7.63 13.33 2.43
CA ARG A 115 9.04 13.15 2.81
C ARG A 115 9.66 14.46 3.33
N ARG A 116 9.39 15.59 2.67
CA ARG A 116 9.85 16.91 3.14
C ARG A 116 9.22 17.29 4.49
N GLN A 117 7.95 16.99 4.71
CA GLN A 117 7.27 17.29 5.98
C GLN A 117 7.84 16.47 7.15
N LEU A 118 8.12 15.19 6.93
CA LEU A 118 8.79 14.33 7.90
C LEU A 118 10.23 14.81 8.17
N ALA A 119 10.99 15.13 7.11
CA ALA A 119 12.37 15.58 7.23
C ALA A 119 12.51 16.89 8.03
N LYS A 120 11.58 17.84 7.86
CA LYS A 120 11.53 19.08 8.67
C LYS A 120 11.38 18.82 10.16
N ARG A 121 10.87 17.66 10.55
CA ARG A 121 10.65 17.22 11.93
C ARG A 121 11.69 16.21 12.39
N GLY A 122 12.73 15.97 11.60
CA GLY A 122 13.78 15.00 11.91
C GLY A 122 13.36 13.53 11.74
N ILE A 123 12.18 13.27 11.15
CA ILE A 123 11.63 11.92 11.02
C ILE A 123 12.01 11.35 9.65
N ARG A 124 12.44 10.08 9.64
CA ARG A 124 12.78 9.35 8.40
C ARG A 124 11.53 8.72 7.78
N LEU A 125 11.60 8.40 6.51
CA LEU A 125 10.53 7.74 5.76
C LEU A 125 10.98 6.33 5.36
N ILE A 126 10.15 5.34 5.65
CA ILE A 126 10.26 3.95 5.21
C ILE A 126 9.08 3.62 4.31
N LEU A 127 9.32 2.86 3.24
CA LEU A 127 8.32 2.39 2.29
C LEU A 127 8.45 0.87 2.12
N ASP A 128 7.36 0.21 1.76
CA ASP A 128 7.36 -1.21 1.45
C ASP A 128 8.25 -1.52 0.24
N PHE A 129 8.94 -2.65 0.27
CA PHE A 129 9.52 -3.26 -0.92
C PHE A 129 9.39 -4.77 -0.80
N VAL A 130 8.63 -5.39 -1.71
CA VAL A 130 8.23 -6.81 -1.64
C VAL A 130 8.60 -7.49 -2.97
N PRO A 131 9.86 -7.94 -3.13
CA PRO A 131 10.37 -8.38 -4.42
C PRO A 131 10.01 -9.83 -4.78
N ASN A 132 9.39 -10.58 -3.87
CA ASN A 132 9.14 -12.01 -4.06
C ASN A 132 7.90 -12.32 -4.93
N HIS A 133 7.03 -11.33 -5.19
CA HIS A 133 5.87 -11.47 -6.06
C HIS A 133 5.41 -10.11 -6.59
N VAL A 134 4.60 -10.13 -7.63
CA VAL A 134 3.86 -8.96 -8.14
C VAL A 134 2.41 -9.36 -8.40
N ALA A 135 1.54 -8.37 -8.64
CA ALA A 135 0.16 -8.64 -8.97
C ALA A 135 -0.03 -9.40 -10.29
N PRO A 136 -1.15 -10.13 -10.48
CA PRO A 136 -1.44 -10.85 -11.72
C PRO A 136 -1.48 -9.99 -12.99
N ASP A 137 -1.79 -8.70 -12.86
CA ASP A 137 -1.81 -7.72 -13.93
C ASP A 137 -0.57 -6.81 -13.96
N HIS A 138 0.49 -7.19 -13.25
CA HIS A 138 1.78 -6.51 -13.35
C HIS A 138 2.34 -6.65 -14.77
N PRO A 139 2.87 -5.58 -15.40
CA PRO A 139 3.35 -5.66 -16.78
C PRO A 139 4.44 -6.69 -17.05
N TRP A 140 5.15 -7.14 -16.02
CA TRP A 140 6.16 -8.20 -16.12
C TRP A 140 5.55 -9.55 -16.52
N VAL A 141 4.31 -9.84 -16.12
CA VAL A 141 3.65 -11.11 -16.47
C VAL A 141 3.61 -11.31 -17.99
N LEU A 142 3.44 -10.23 -18.75
CA LEU A 142 3.41 -10.27 -20.23
C LEU A 142 4.76 -9.92 -20.87
N ARG A 143 5.48 -8.93 -20.32
CA ARG A 143 6.69 -8.39 -20.95
C ARG A 143 7.98 -9.08 -20.53
N HIS A 144 7.98 -9.69 -19.35
CA HIS A 144 9.15 -10.34 -18.73
C HIS A 144 8.76 -11.66 -18.05
N PRO A 145 8.15 -12.62 -18.77
CA PRO A 145 7.79 -13.91 -18.19
C PRO A 145 9.00 -14.64 -17.60
N GLU A 146 10.22 -14.37 -18.10
CA GLU A 146 11.48 -14.93 -17.58
C GLU A 146 11.79 -14.59 -16.12
N TYR A 147 11.09 -13.62 -15.52
CA TYR A 147 11.23 -13.30 -14.09
C TYR A 147 10.44 -14.24 -13.16
N PHE A 148 9.58 -15.09 -13.72
CA PHE A 148 8.69 -15.95 -12.96
C PHE A 148 9.03 -17.42 -13.16
N VAL A 149 8.75 -18.22 -12.12
CA VAL A 149 8.67 -19.68 -12.26
C VAL A 149 7.53 -19.98 -13.22
N GLN A 150 7.87 -20.60 -14.35
CA GLN A 150 6.90 -21.00 -15.37
C GLN A 150 6.32 -22.38 -15.03
N GLY A 151 5.07 -22.61 -15.42
CA GLY A 151 4.41 -23.91 -15.31
C GLY A 151 3.72 -24.30 -16.60
N ASN A 152 3.44 -25.59 -16.74
CA ASN A 152 2.67 -26.17 -17.84
C ASN A 152 1.50 -27.02 -17.32
N MET A 153 0.71 -27.59 -18.23
CA MET A 153 -0.47 -28.38 -17.86
C MET A 153 -0.17 -29.63 -17.02
N GLU A 154 1.03 -30.20 -17.14
CA GLU A 154 1.47 -31.28 -16.27
C GLU A 154 1.73 -30.80 -14.85
N ASP A 155 2.36 -29.63 -14.70
CA ASP A 155 2.57 -29.01 -13.40
C ASP A 155 1.23 -28.68 -12.71
N VAL A 156 0.26 -28.16 -13.46
CA VAL A 156 -1.11 -27.90 -12.94
C VAL A 156 -1.79 -29.20 -12.49
N ARG A 157 -1.58 -30.33 -13.20
CA ARG A 157 -2.16 -31.62 -12.77
C ARG A 157 -1.50 -32.16 -11.50
N ASN A 158 -0.20 -31.96 -11.36
CA ASN A 158 0.59 -32.50 -10.25
C ASN A 158 0.53 -31.62 -8.99
N ASP A 159 0.47 -30.30 -9.16
CA ASP A 159 0.38 -29.28 -8.10
C ASP A 159 -0.53 -28.11 -8.53
N PRO A 160 -1.87 -28.33 -8.53
CA PRO A 160 -2.84 -27.30 -8.91
C PRO A 160 -2.92 -26.12 -7.94
N ALA A 161 -2.24 -26.18 -6.79
CA ALA A 161 -2.19 -25.08 -5.83
C ALA A 161 -1.09 -24.07 -6.17
N SER A 162 0.03 -24.54 -6.73
CA SER A 162 1.18 -23.68 -7.07
C SER A 162 1.19 -23.24 -8.53
N PHE A 163 0.54 -23.98 -9.44
CA PHE A 163 0.48 -23.67 -10.86
C PHE A 163 -0.97 -23.42 -11.30
N VAL A 164 -1.16 -22.37 -12.11
CA VAL A 164 -2.47 -21.85 -12.53
C VAL A 164 -2.56 -21.77 -14.04
#